data_AF-A0A7V6E8C7-F1
#
_entry.id   AF-A0A7V6E8C7-F1
#
_cell.length_a   1.000
_cell.length_b   1.000
_cell.length_c   1.000
_cell.angle_alpha   90.00
_cell.angle_beta   90.00
_cell.angle_gamma   90.00
#
_symmetry.space_group_name_H-M   'P 1'
#
loop_
_entity.id
_entity.type
_entity.pdbx_description
1 polymer ?
#
loop_
_entity_poly.entity_id
_entity_poly.type
_entity_poly.pdbx_seq_one_letter_code
_entity_poly.pdbx_strand_id
1 'polypeptide(L)'
;AYHVDKFSRGFSRLINIWGADHHGYIPRVKKALEVLGYDPRRLEILLVQMVSLTRGGQVIPMGKRTGEFVTLRQLVDEVGKDAVRFTFLLRKSDAQMEFDLDLAKSQTLENPVFYVQYGHARVASIMRKASAIGATSTDHVDKACKHLVLPEEVKIAKELGMFPFVLSSSASRREPHHIAFYLLDLAKLFHSYYTRYRHTEKVITKDMEKTEARLLLVECVRRVLARGLELLGVGAPEEMHIEEAEDE
;
A
#
# COMPACT_ATOMS: atom_id res chain seq x y z
N ALA A 1 12.79 -33.09 5.13
CA ALA A 1 13.43 -33.14 3.80
C ALA A 1 13.62 -31.74 3.21
N TYR A 2 12.57 -31.03 2.79
CA TYR A 2 12.75 -29.77 2.05
C TYR A 2 13.42 -28.63 2.84
N HIS A 3 13.18 -28.50 4.16
CA HIS A 3 13.93 -27.53 4.97
C HIS A 3 15.42 -27.85 5.05
N VAL A 4 15.80 -29.13 5.07
CA VAL A 4 17.20 -29.58 5.07
C VAL A 4 17.87 -29.20 3.75
N ASP A 5 17.19 -29.41 2.62
CA ASP A 5 17.66 -28.96 1.29
C ASP A 5 17.90 -27.43 1.25
N LYS A 6 17.00 -26.63 1.82
CA LYS A 6 17.23 -25.18 1.89
C LYS A 6 18.44 -24.84 2.76
N PHE A 7 18.63 -25.52 3.88
CA PHE A 7 19.82 -25.29 4.70
C PHE A 7 21.11 -25.75 4.01
N SER A 8 21.11 -26.86 3.26
CA SER A 8 22.29 -27.31 2.52
C SER A 8 22.66 -26.37 1.37
N ARG A 9 21.68 -25.64 0.81
CA ARG A 9 21.92 -24.52 -0.13
C ARG A 9 22.46 -23.24 0.52
N GLY A 10 22.69 -23.24 1.84
CA GLY A 10 23.33 -22.13 2.56
C GLY A 10 22.38 -21.04 3.08
N PHE A 11 21.05 -21.23 2.99
CA PHE A 11 20.11 -20.21 3.47
C PHE A 11 20.18 -20.04 5.00
N SER A 12 20.49 -18.84 5.47
CA SER A 12 20.59 -18.49 6.89
C SER A 12 19.22 -18.39 7.59
N ARG A 13 18.16 -18.14 6.82
CA ARG A 13 16.81 -17.90 7.32
C ARG A 13 15.77 -18.47 6.36
N LEU A 14 14.77 -19.15 6.92
CA LEU A 14 13.66 -19.73 6.18
C LEU A 14 12.37 -19.09 6.67
N ILE A 15 11.55 -18.60 5.75
CA ILE A 15 10.22 -18.07 6.05
C ILE A 15 9.19 -18.92 5.30
N ASN A 16 8.27 -19.48 6.04
CA ASN A 16 7.12 -20.21 5.52
C ASN A 16 5.85 -19.39 5.77
N ILE A 17 4.94 -19.39 4.80
CA ILE A 17 3.61 -18.78 4.92
C ILE A 17 2.60 -19.92 4.84
N TRP A 18 1.85 -20.16 5.90
CA TRP A 18 0.90 -21.27 6.02
C TRP A 18 -0.51 -20.77 6.36
N GLY A 19 -1.53 -21.56 6.03
CA GLY A 19 -2.86 -21.36 6.57
C GLY A 19 -2.89 -21.61 8.09
N ALA A 20 -3.74 -20.89 8.81
CA ALA A 20 -3.88 -21.01 10.27
C ALA A 20 -4.28 -22.43 10.74
N ASP A 21 -4.93 -23.21 9.89
CA ASP A 21 -5.26 -24.62 10.09
C ASP A 21 -4.02 -25.53 10.27
N HIS A 22 -2.85 -25.08 9.80
CA HIS A 22 -1.59 -25.81 9.92
C HIS A 22 -0.79 -25.47 11.19
N HIS A 23 -1.31 -24.64 12.11
CA HIS A 23 -0.58 -24.22 13.31
C HIS A 23 -0.08 -25.39 14.16
N GLY A 24 -0.83 -26.49 14.25
CA GLY A 24 -0.47 -27.69 15.01
C GLY A 24 0.78 -28.42 14.50
N TYR A 25 1.20 -28.17 13.25
CA TYR A 25 2.42 -28.74 12.69
C TYR A 25 3.68 -27.96 13.07
N ILE A 26 3.55 -26.72 13.53
CA ILE A 26 4.69 -25.85 13.85
C ILE A 26 5.66 -26.51 14.86
N PRO A 27 5.19 -27.02 16.03
CA PRO A 27 6.11 -27.62 17.00
C PRO A 27 6.80 -28.87 16.44
N ARG A 28 6.07 -29.66 15.63
CA ARG A 28 6.58 -30.91 15.04
C ARG A 28 7.71 -30.63 14.05
N VAL A 29 7.52 -29.66 13.15
CA VAL A 29 8.54 -29.28 12.16
C VAL A 29 9.74 -28.64 12.83
N LYS A 30 9.53 -27.76 13.82
CA LYS A 30 10.64 -27.18 14.60
C LYS A 30 11.43 -28.25 15.35
N LYS A 31 10.76 -29.22 15.98
CA LYS A 31 11.45 -30.30 16.68
C LYS A 31 12.24 -31.21 15.73
N ALA A 32 11.69 -31.50 14.55
CA ALA A 32 12.39 -32.27 13.54
C ALA A 32 13.69 -31.58 13.07
N LEU A 33 13.67 -30.25 12.92
CA LEU A 33 14.88 -29.48 12.59
C LEU A 33 15.93 -29.56 13.68
N GLU A 34 15.51 -29.41 14.94
CA GLU A 34 16.39 -29.50 16.11
C GLU A 34 17.07 -30.88 16.18
N VAL A 35 16.33 -31.97 16.00
CA VAL A 35 16.86 -33.35 15.98
C VAL A 35 17.86 -33.56 14.85
N LEU A 36 17.68 -32.88 13.72
CA LEU A 36 18.59 -32.93 12.58
C LEU A 36 19.78 -31.96 12.69
N GLY A 37 19.95 -31.31 13.85
CA GLY A 37 21.10 -30.42 14.13
C GLY A 37 20.95 -28.98 13.65
N TYR A 38 19.75 -28.55 13.24
CA TYR A 38 19.49 -27.18 12.79
C TYR A 38 18.86 -26.33 13.89
N ASP A 39 19.21 -25.04 13.95
CA ASP A 39 18.56 -24.09 14.86
C ASP A 39 17.10 -23.82 14.42
N PRO A 40 16.08 -24.25 15.20
CA PRO A 40 14.67 -24.08 14.84
C PRO A 40 14.20 -22.62 14.85
N ARG A 41 15.00 -21.68 15.38
CA ARG A 41 14.72 -20.23 15.34
C ARG A 41 14.96 -19.64 13.96
N ARG A 42 15.78 -20.29 13.12
CA ARG A 42 16.02 -19.89 11.72
C ARG A 42 14.81 -20.17 10.82
N LEU A 43 13.83 -20.95 11.29
CA LEU A 43 12.55 -21.15 10.63
C LEU A 43 11.47 -20.26 11.27
N GLU A 44 11.03 -19.27 10.49
CA GLU A 44 9.84 -18.47 10.75
C GLU A 44 8.65 -19.05 10.00
N ILE A 45 7.50 -19.09 10.68
CA ILE A 45 6.25 -19.54 10.11
C ILE A 45 5.24 -18.43 10.37
N LEU A 46 4.78 -17.80 9.30
CA LEU A 46 3.73 -16.80 9.30
C LEU A 46 2.42 -17.51 9.02
N LEU A 47 1.44 -17.33 9.89
CA LEU A 47 0.10 -17.85 9.68
C LEU A 47 -0.76 -16.80 8.98
N VAL A 48 -1.52 -17.27 7.99
CA VAL A 48 -2.54 -16.51 7.28
C VAL A 48 -3.89 -17.07 7.67
N GLN A 49 -4.79 -16.20 8.12
CA GLN A 49 -6.15 -16.61 8.47
C GLN A 49 -7.02 -16.86 7.25
N MET A 50 -8.11 -17.58 7.49
CA MET A 50 -9.18 -17.70 6.51
C MET A 50 -9.87 -16.35 6.29
N VAL A 51 -10.38 -16.18 5.08
CA VAL A 51 -11.06 -14.96 4.65
C VAL A 51 -12.50 -15.32 4.30
N SER A 52 -13.43 -14.51 4.78
CA SER A 52 -14.84 -14.58 4.39
C SER A 52 -15.08 -13.57 3.26
N LEU A 53 -15.72 -14.00 2.18
CA LEU A 53 -16.14 -13.07 1.12
C LEU A 53 -17.55 -12.55 1.41
N THR A 54 -17.78 -11.26 1.22
CA THR A 54 -19.09 -10.63 1.37
C THR A 54 -19.51 -9.90 0.09
N ARG A 55 -20.82 -9.82 -0.14
CA ARG A 55 -21.46 -9.04 -1.21
C ARG A 55 -22.81 -8.53 -0.70
N GLY A 56 -23.10 -7.25 -0.93
CA GLY A 56 -24.30 -6.60 -0.40
C GLY A 56 -24.41 -6.70 1.12
N GLY A 57 -23.27 -6.70 1.83
CA GLY A 57 -23.21 -6.88 3.29
C GLY A 57 -23.51 -8.30 3.79
N GLN A 58 -23.69 -9.28 2.90
CA GLN A 58 -23.95 -10.68 3.27
C GLN A 58 -22.76 -11.58 2.93
N VAL A 59 -22.47 -12.54 3.80
CA VAL A 59 -21.41 -13.53 3.58
C VAL A 59 -21.81 -14.45 2.42
N ILE A 60 -20.93 -14.61 1.44
CA ILE A 60 -21.11 -15.56 0.35
C ILE A 60 -20.90 -16.97 0.93
N PRO A 61 -21.91 -17.85 0.89
CA PRO A 61 -21.78 -19.19 1.45
C PRO A 61 -20.79 -20.01 0.63
N MET A 62 -19.67 -20.42 1.25
CA MET A 62 -18.74 -21.36 0.62
C MET A 62 -19.31 -22.78 0.73
N GLY A 63 -19.92 -23.25 -0.36
CA GLY A 63 -20.61 -24.54 -0.40
C GLY A 63 -19.64 -25.72 -0.42
N LYS A 64 -19.57 -26.49 0.69
CA LYS A 64 -18.85 -27.79 0.70
C LYS A 64 -19.54 -28.90 -0.09
N ARG A 65 -20.81 -28.70 -0.51
CA ARG A 65 -21.66 -29.74 -1.14
C ARG A 65 -22.10 -29.45 -2.57
N THR A 66 -22.03 -28.20 -3.05
CA THR A 66 -22.42 -27.80 -4.41
C THR A 66 -21.23 -27.59 -5.35
N GLY A 67 -20.00 -27.65 -4.86
CA GLY A 67 -18.80 -27.43 -5.70
C GLY A 67 -18.56 -25.97 -6.08
N GLU A 68 -19.40 -25.04 -5.63
CA GLU A 68 -19.20 -23.59 -5.81
C GLU A 68 -18.27 -23.06 -4.73
N PHE A 69 -16.97 -23.09 -5.00
CA PHE A 69 -15.96 -22.31 -4.28
C PHE A 69 -15.50 -21.16 -5.17
N VAL A 70 -15.43 -19.95 -4.63
CA VAL A 70 -14.84 -18.82 -5.34
C VAL A 70 -13.34 -19.03 -5.40
N THR A 71 -12.82 -19.30 -6.59
CA THR A 71 -11.38 -19.41 -6.81
C THR A 71 -10.72 -18.04 -6.72
N LEU A 72 -9.43 -18.02 -6.34
CA LEU A 72 -8.65 -16.78 -6.40
C LEU A 72 -8.63 -16.16 -7.81
N ARG A 73 -8.69 -17.00 -8.86
CA ARG A 73 -8.77 -16.53 -10.24
C ARG A 73 -10.07 -15.76 -10.48
N GLN A 74 -11.21 -16.35 -10.15
CA GLN A 74 -12.51 -15.68 -10.27
C GLN A 74 -12.56 -14.37 -9.48
N LEU A 75 -12.01 -14.36 -8.26
CA LEU A 75 -11.91 -13.15 -7.45
C LEU A 75 -11.10 -12.07 -8.18
N VAL A 76 -9.92 -12.41 -8.69
CA VAL A 76 -9.04 -11.47 -9.43
C VAL A 76 -9.69 -11.00 -10.72
N ASP A 77 -10.37 -11.87 -11.46
CA ASP A 77 -11.05 -11.53 -12.70
C ASP A 77 -12.24 -10.59 -12.44
N GLU A 78 -12.89 -10.70 -11.28
CA GLU A 78 -14.06 -9.89 -10.92
C GLU A 78 -13.70 -8.48 -10.41
N VAL A 79 -12.71 -8.35 -9.53
CA VAL A 79 -12.38 -7.07 -8.86
C VAL A 79 -11.03 -6.49 -9.26
N GLY A 80 -10.22 -7.23 -10.00
CA GLY A 80 -8.88 -6.82 -10.43
C GLY A 80 -7.78 -7.14 -9.41
N LYS A 81 -6.59 -7.46 -9.92
CA LYS A 81 -5.42 -7.90 -9.13
C LYS A 81 -5.02 -6.89 -8.04
N ASP A 82 -5.12 -5.60 -8.34
CA ASP A 82 -4.66 -4.52 -7.48
C ASP A 82 -5.56 -4.39 -6.25
N ALA A 83 -6.88 -4.42 -6.45
CA ALA A 83 -7.86 -4.45 -5.38
C ALA A 83 -7.71 -5.69 -4.50
N VAL A 84 -7.53 -6.87 -5.11
CA VAL A 84 -7.29 -8.11 -4.36
C VAL A 84 -6.06 -7.98 -3.47
N ARG A 85 -4.91 -7.58 -4.05
CA ARG A 85 -3.64 -7.48 -3.30
C ARG A 85 -3.72 -6.44 -2.19
N PHE A 86 -4.16 -5.22 -2.52
CA PHE A 86 -4.18 -4.13 -1.56
C PHE A 86 -5.14 -4.44 -0.40
N THR A 87 -6.34 -4.96 -0.69
CA THR A 87 -7.34 -5.30 0.33
C THR A 87 -6.85 -6.38 1.28
N PHE A 88 -6.22 -7.45 0.78
CA PHE A 88 -5.58 -8.46 1.65
C PHE A 88 -4.44 -7.89 2.50
N LEU A 89 -3.73 -6.89 1.99
CA LEU A 89 -2.64 -6.22 2.69
C LEU A 89 -3.14 -5.15 3.67
N LEU A 90 -4.44 -4.86 3.77
CA LEU A 90 -4.99 -3.95 4.80
C LEU A 90 -5.26 -4.62 6.14
N ARG A 91 -4.82 -5.86 6.32
CA ARG A 91 -4.94 -6.60 7.57
C ARG A 91 -3.64 -7.31 7.89
N LYS A 92 -3.41 -7.54 9.18
CA LYS A 92 -2.34 -8.43 9.62
C LYS A 92 -2.68 -9.85 9.19
N SER A 93 -1.67 -10.63 8.80
CA SER A 93 -1.90 -11.95 8.21
C SER A 93 -2.66 -12.91 9.14
N ASP A 94 -2.45 -12.79 10.45
CA ASP A 94 -3.06 -13.66 11.46
C ASP A 94 -4.42 -13.15 11.98
N ALA A 95 -4.96 -12.07 11.40
CA ALA A 95 -6.26 -11.53 11.72
C ALA A 95 -7.34 -12.08 10.78
N GLN A 96 -8.53 -12.36 11.33
CA GLN A 96 -9.71 -12.66 10.51
C GLN A 96 -10.05 -11.45 9.64
N MET A 97 -10.53 -11.70 8.42
CA MET A 97 -10.83 -10.67 7.45
C MET A 97 -12.09 -11.00 6.67
N GLU A 98 -12.95 -9.99 6.53
CA GLU A 98 -14.02 -9.97 5.55
C GLU A 98 -13.53 -9.21 4.32
N PHE A 99 -13.70 -9.80 3.15
CA PHE A 99 -13.39 -9.19 1.86
C PHE A 99 -14.71 -8.81 1.19
N ASP A 100 -14.98 -7.51 1.17
CA ASP A 100 -16.14 -6.94 0.50
C ASP A 100 -15.87 -6.81 -1.01
N LEU A 101 -16.60 -7.60 -1.81
CA LEU A 101 -16.43 -7.62 -3.27
C LEU A 101 -16.93 -6.33 -3.93
N ASP A 102 -18.00 -5.74 -3.40
CA ASP A 102 -18.60 -4.54 -3.99
C ASP A 102 -17.68 -3.34 -3.75
N LEU A 103 -17.15 -3.20 -2.54
CA LEU A 103 -16.15 -2.17 -2.22
C LEU A 103 -14.85 -2.37 -2.99
N ALA A 104 -14.37 -3.60 -3.13
CA ALA A 104 -13.13 -3.87 -3.87
C ALA A 104 -13.25 -3.53 -5.36
N LYS A 105 -14.47 -3.67 -5.93
CA LYS A 105 -14.77 -3.38 -7.34
C LYS A 105 -15.06 -1.90 -7.59
N SER A 106 -15.51 -1.16 -6.58
CA SER A 106 -15.95 0.22 -6.76
C SER A 106 -14.79 1.15 -7.15
N GLN A 107 -15.08 2.14 -7.99
CA GLN A 107 -14.16 3.21 -8.36
C GLN A 107 -14.48 4.49 -7.59
N THR A 108 -14.64 4.35 -6.28
CA THR A 108 -14.98 5.46 -5.37
C THR A 108 -13.85 5.70 -4.38
N LEU A 109 -13.86 6.87 -3.74
CA LEU A 109 -12.89 7.21 -2.69
C LEU A 109 -13.07 6.38 -1.40
N GLU A 110 -14.15 5.60 -1.30
CA GLU A 110 -14.30 4.61 -0.22
C GLU A 110 -13.40 3.39 -0.43
N ASN A 111 -13.11 3.03 -1.70
CA ASN A 111 -12.21 1.93 -2.03
C ASN A 111 -10.76 2.33 -1.72
N PRO A 112 -10.09 1.66 -0.76
CA PRO A 112 -8.75 2.06 -0.33
C PRO A 112 -7.69 2.03 -1.43
N VAL A 113 -7.72 1.02 -2.33
CA VAL A 113 -6.71 0.96 -3.41
C VAL A 113 -6.94 2.07 -4.41
N PHE A 114 -8.20 2.31 -4.76
CA PHE A 114 -8.60 3.36 -5.69
C PHE A 114 -8.20 4.73 -5.13
N TYR A 115 -8.42 4.95 -3.83
CA TYR A 115 -8.04 6.19 -3.15
C TYR A 115 -6.54 6.50 -3.28
N VAL A 116 -5.69 5.51 -3.01
CA VAL A 116 -4.22 5.68 -3.09
C VAL A 116 -3.76 5.85 -4.53
N GLN A 117 -4.29 5.04 -5.45
CA GLN A 117 -3.98 5.13 -6.88
C GLN A 117 -4.39 6.48 -7.46
N TYR A 118 -5.57 6.97 -7.10
CA TYR A 118 -6.06 8.28 -7.51
C TYR A 118 -5.22 9.40 -6.90
N GLY A 119 -4.79 9.26 -5.64
CA GLY A 119 -3.81 10.14 -5.02
C GLY A 119 -2.53 10.26 -5.83
N HIS A 120 -1.99 9.13 -6.30
CA HIS A 120 -0.82 9.07 -7.18
C HIS A 120 -1.09 9.73 -8.55
N ALA A 121 -2.20 9.39 -9.21
CA ALA A 121 -2.58 9.98 -10.50
C ALA A 121 -2.75 11.51 -10.41
N ARG A 122 -3.28 12.01 -9.29
CA ARG A 122 -3.44 13.45 -9.05
C ARG A 122 -2.09 14.17 -8.95
N VAL A 123 -1.14 13.66 -8.15
CA VAL A 123 0.18 14.30 -8.05
C VAL A 123 0.93 14.23 -9.39
N ALA A 124 0.78 13.14 -10.12
CA ALA A 124 1.29 13.01 -11.49
C ALA A 124 0.68 14.06 -12.44
N SER A 125 -0.63 14.27 -12.39
CA SER A 125 -1.34 15.29 -13.17
C SER A 125 -0.84 16.71 -12.85
N ILE A 126 -0.64 17.03 -11.56
CA ILE A 126 -0.07 18.32 -11.14
C ILE A 126 1.33 18.53 -11.75
N MET A 127 2.20 17.51 -11.72
CA MET A 127 3.53 17.59 -12.32
C MET A 127 3.47 17.80 -13.84
N ARG A 128 2.53 17.15 -14.54
CA ARG A 128 2.31 17.37 -15.98
C ARG A 128 1.82 18.79 -16.27
N LYS A 129 0.85 19.31 -15.50
CA LYS A 129 0.34 20.68 -15.63
C LYS A 129 1.44 21.72 -15.40
N ALA A 130 2.31 21.51 -14.41
CA ALA A 130 3.46 22.38 -14.16
C ALA A 130 4.48 22.35 -15.30
N SER A 131 4.84 21.17 -15.80
CA SER A 131 5.77 21.01 -16.92
C SER A 131 5.27 21.71 -18.19
N ALA A 132 3.96 21.66 -18.46
CA ALA A 132 3.34 22.32 -19.62
C ALA A 132 3.49 23.86 -19.63
N ILE A 133 3.67 24.48 -18.46
CA ILE A 133 3.94 25.93 -18.33
C ILE A 133 5.42 26.25 -18.05
N GLY A 134 6.30 25.25 -18.17
CA GLY A 134 7.74 25.38 -17.93
C GLY A 134 8.15 25.44 -16.45
N ALA A 135 7.25 25.11 -15.52
CA ALA A 135 7.57 25.03 -14.10
C ALA A 135 8.12 23.64 -13.74
N THR A 136 9.21 23.60 -12.98
CA THR A 136 9.83 22.35 -12.48
C THR A 136 10.03 22.41 -10.97
N SER A 137 10.21 21.27 -10.31
CA SER A 137 10.64 21.26 -8.92
C SER A 137 12.06 21.84 -8.78
N THR A 138 12.35 22.49 -7.65
CA THR A 138 13.72 22.91 -7.32
C THR A 138 14.50 21.76 -6.67
N ASP A 139 15.81 21.69 -6.93
CA ASP A 139 16.74 20.81 -6.19
C ASP A 139 17.30 21.48 -4.92
N HIS A 140 17.02 22.78 -4.72
CA HIS A 140 17.51 23.55 -3.58
C HIS A 140 16.58 23.45 -2.38
N VAL A 141 16.73 22.38 -1.59
CA VAL A 141 15.89 22.10 -0.41
C VAL A 141 15.84 23.28 0.57
N ASP A 142 16.98 23.91 0.87
CA ASP A 142 17.04 25.06 1.79
C ASP A 142 16.23 26.26 1.29
N LYS A 143 16.16 26.47 -0.02
CA LYS A 143 15.32 27.50 -0.63
C LYS A 143 13.85 27.10 -0.52
N ALA A 144 13.52 25.85 -0.85
CA ALA A 144 12.15 25.34 -0.78
C ALA A 144 11.56 25.44 0.65
N CYS A 145 12.35 25.13 1.67
CA CYS A 145 11.94 25.24 3.08
C CYS A 145 11.48 26.64 3.50
N LYS A 146 11.94 27.70 2.83
CA LYS A 146 11.48 29.08 3.09
C LYS A 146 10.06 29.35 2.60
N HIS A 147 9.58 28.55 1.65
CA HIS A 147 8.25 28.69 1.03
C HIS A 147 7.26 27.61 1.47
N LEU A 148 7.76 26.46 1.97
CA LEU A 148 6.95 25.38 2.54
C LEU A 148 6.63 25.62 4.02
N VAL A 149 5.79 26.62 4.27
CA VAL A 149 5.52 27.15 5.62
C VAL A 149 4.10 26.83 6.13
N LEU A 150 3.22 26.32 5.27
CA LEU A 150 1.86 26.00 5.69
C LEU A 150 1.86 24.79 6.65
N PRO A 151 0.96 24.75 7.65
CA PRO A 151 0.90 23.65 8.60
C PRO A 151 0.79 22.27 7.93
N GLU A 152 0.01 22.17 6.87
CA GLU A 152 -0.16 20.93 6.09
C GLU A 152 1.09 20.56 5.29
N GLU A 153 1.83 21.53 4.74
CA GLU A 153 3.09 21.29 4.02
C GLU A 153 4.12 20.68 4.98
N VAL A 154 4.25 21.27 6.17
CA VAL A 154 5.14 20.76 7.23
C VAL A 154 4.70 19.37 7.69
N LYS A 155 3.39 19.12 7.80
CA LYS A 155 2.87 17.81 8.18
C LYS A 155 3.18 16.75 7.11
N ILE A 156 3.01 17.06 5.83
CA ILE A 156 3.37 16.16 4.71
C ILE A 156 4.88 15.89 4.72
N ALA A 157 5.71 16.92 4.86
CA ALA A 157 7.17 16.76 4.89
C ALA A 157 7.62 15.83 6.04
N LYS A 158 7.02 15.98 7.23
CA LYS A 158 7.27 15.07 8.36
C LYS A 158 6.84 13.64 8.05
N GLU A 159 5.64 13.45 7.49
CA GLU A 159 5.13 12.13 7.13
C GLU A 159 6.06 11.43 6.12
N LEU A 160 6.48 12.14 5.07
CA LEU A 160 7.45 11.65 4.08
C LEU A 160 8.75 11.18 4.74
N GLY A 161 9.25 11.92 5.75
CA GLY A 161 10.42 11.54 6.53
C GLY A 161 10.25 10.25 7.36
N MET A 162 9.01 9.85 7.65
CA MET A 162 8.71 8.62 8.39
C MET A 162 8.74 7.36 7.52
N PHE A 163 8.61 7.49 6.19
CA PHE A 163 8.51 6.33 5.29
C PHE A 163 9.63 5.29 5.44
N PRO A 164 10.92 5.65 5.53
CA PRO A 164 12.00 4.67 5.70
C PRO A 164 11.87 3.86 7.00
N PHE A 165 11.36 4.47 8.08
CA PHE A 165 11.14 3.81 9.36
C PHE A 165 9.96 2.84 9.29
N VAL A 166 8.86 3.25 8.65
CA VAL A 166 7.70 2.39 8.39
C VAL A 166 8.11 1.18 7.55
N LEU A 167 8.91 1.40 6.50
CA LEU A 167 9.42 0.34 5.64
C LEU A 167 10.30 -0.65 6.42
N SER A 168 11.27 -0.16 7.20
CA SER A 168 12.15 -0.97 8.02
C SER A 168 11.38 -1.79 9.07
N SER A 169 10.42 -1.16 9.75
CA SER A 169 9.54 -1.80 10.73
C SER A 169 8.68 -2.90 10.08
N SER A 170 8.02 -2.58 8.96
CA SER A 170 7.24 -3.53 8.16
C SER A 170 8.05 -4.75 7.73
N ALA A 171 9.25 -4.54 7.18
CA ALA A 171 10.13 -5.62 6.73
C ALA A 171 10.68 -6.47 7.89
N SER A 172 11.06 -5.84 9.00
CA SER A 172 11.58 -6.53 10.19
C SER A 172 10.52 -7.38 10.89
N ARG A 173 9.24 -7.04 10.73
CA ARG A 173 8.09 -7.76 11.33
C ARG A 173 7.35 -8.66 10.35
N ARG A 174 7.64 -8.57 9.04
CA ARG A 174 6.85 -9.18 7.94
C ARG A 174 5.38 -8.74 7.98
N GLU A 175 5.19 -7.44 8.19
CA GLU A 175 3.87 -6.84 8.35
C GLU A 175 3.65 -5.77 7.27
N PRO A 176 3.45 -6.18 6.00
CA PRO A 176 3.32 -5.26 4.86
C PRO A 176 2.11 -4.32 4.98
N HIS A 177 1.14 -4.62 5.85
CA HIS A 177 -0.01 -3.76 6.09
C HIS A 177 0.34 -2.38 6.62
N HIS A 178 1.47 -2.22 7.32
CA HIS A 178 1.94 -0.89 7.73
C HIS A 178 2.23 0.01 6.52
N ILE A 179 2.72 -0.55 5.41
CA ILE A 179 2.95 0.21 4.18
C ILE A 179 1.60 0.61 3.58
N ALA A 180 0.64 -0.31 3.49
CA ALA A 180 -0.69 -0.01 2.94
C ALA A 180 -1.40 1.12 3.71
N PHE A 181 -1.38 1.07 5.05
CA PHE A 181 -1.94 2.14 5.88
C PHE A 181 -1.20 3.46 5.74
N TYR A 182 0.14 3.43 5.73
CA TYR A 182 0.94 4.63 5.51
C TYR A 182 0.60 5.33 4.18
N LEU A 183 0.42 4.57 3.09
CA LEU A 183 0.07 5.15 1.79
C LEU A 183 -1.32 5.77 1.78
N LEU A 184 -2.29 5.13 2.45
CA LEU A 184 -3.62 5.71 2.66
C LEU A 184 -3.55 7.04 3.40
N ASP A 185 -2.79 7.08 4.49
CA ASP A 185 -2.68 8.28 5.32
C ASP A 185 -1.94 9.40 4.60
N LEU A 186 -0.86 9.09 3.87
CA LEU A 186 -0.16 10.05 3.02
C LEU A 186 -1.06 10.60 1.91
N ALA A 187 -1.81 9.74 1.23
CA ALA A 187 -2.76 10.16 0.20
C ALA A 187 -3.86 11.06 0.77
N LYS A 188 -4.40 10.72 1.95
CA LYS A 188 -5.42 11.54 2.65
C LYS A 188 -4.87 12.88 3.06
N LEU A 189 -3.64 12.90 3.57
CA LEU A 189 -2.96 14.11 3.99
C LEU A 189 -2.74 15.06 2.80
N PHE A 190 -2.26 14.53 1.68
CA PHE A 190 -2.09 15.31 0.45
C PHE A 190 -3.43 15.79 -0.13
N HIS A 191 -4.45 14.93 -0.13
CA HIS A 191 -5.79 15.32 -0.59
C HIS A 191 -6.36 16.47 0.26
N SER A 192 -6.23 16.39 1.59
CA SER A 192 -6.67 17.45 2.50
C SER A 192 -5.94 18.77 2.24
N TYR A 193 -4.62 18.73 2.06
CA TYR A 193 -3.80 19.89 1.67
C TYR A 193 -4.31 20.52 0.36
N TYR A 194 -4.44 19.71 -0.69
CA TYR A 194 -4.82 20.18 -2.01
C TYR A 194 -6.22 20.80 -2.02
N THR A 195 -7.19 20.16 -1.37
CA THR A 195 -8.57 20.65 -1.28
C THR A 195 -8.67 21.94 -0.45
N ARG A 196 -7.97 22.01 0.69
CA ARG A 196 -8.01 23.18 1.59
C ARG A 196 -7.49 24.45 0.90
N TYR A 197 -6.40 24.33 0.17
CA TYR A 197 -5.71 25.48 -0.43
C TYR A 197 -6.07 25.72 -1.89
N ARG A 198 -7.10 25.04 -2.41
CA ARG A 198 -7.50 25.10 -3.82
C ARG A 198 -7.80 26.51 -4.33
N HIS A 199 -8.19 27.44 -3.46
CA HIS A 199 -8.55 28.82 -3.83
C HIS A 199 -7.61 29.89 -3.32
N THR A 200 -6.59 29.51 -2.54
CA THR A 200 -5.71 30.45 -1.85
C THR A 200 -4.26 30.16 -2.17
N GLU A 201 -3.73 29.06 -1.64
CA GLU A 201 -2.32 28.67 -1.71
C GLU A 201 -2.13 27.46 -2.62
N LYS A 202 -2.51 27.59 -3.90
CA LYS A 202 -2.37 26.53 -4.90
C LYS A 202 -0.91 26.07 -5.04
N VAL A 203 -0.72 24.84 -5.52
CA VAL A 203 0.62 24.32 -5.87
C VAL A 203 1.25 25.15 -6.99
N ILE A 204 0.50 25.40 -8.06
CA ILE A 204 0.94 26.19 -9.21
C ILE A 204 0.33 27.58 -9.12
N THR A 205 1.18 28.59 -9.03
CA THR A 205 0.78 30.01 -8.94
C THR A 205 1.67 30.89 -9.82
N LYS A 206 1.42 32.21 -9.82
CA LYS A 206 2.32 33.17 -10.47
C LYS A 206 3.65 33.37 -9.71
N ASP A 207 3.70 32.98 -8.44
CA ASP A 207 4.93 32.98 -7.65
C ASP A 207 5.71 31.70 -7.97
N MET A 208 6.77 31.85 -8.77
CA MET A 208 7.56 30.71 -9.24
C MET A 208 8.36 30.07 -8.12
N GLU A 209 8.89 30.84 -7.17
CA GLU A 209 9.69 30.26 -6.07
C GLU A 209 8.82 29.38 -5.17
N LYS A 210 7.59 29.84 -4.85
CA LYS A 210 6.61 29.01 -4.15
C LYS A 210 6.20 27.80 -4.96
N THR A 211 5.98 27.97 -6.27
CA THR A 211 5.56 26.88 -7.16
C THR A 211 6.64 25.79 -7.21
N GLU A 212 7.89 26.14 -7.46
CA GLU A 212 9.03 25.21 -7.48
C GLU A 212 9.19 24.46 -6.15
N ALA A 213 9.01 25.16 -5.02
CA ALA A 213 9.08 24.57 -3.68
C ALA A 213 7.94 23.57 -3.43
N ARG A 214 6.70 23.90 -3.82
CA ARG A 214 5.54 23.00 -3.68
C ARG A 214 5.63 21.82 -4.64
N LEU A 215 6.17 22.02 -5.85
CA LEU A 215 6.44 20.93 -6.79
C LEU A 215 7.47 19.94 -6.25
N LEU A 216 8.48 20.39 -5.49
CA LEU A 216 9.38 19.48 -4.78
C LEU A 216 8.61 18.59 -3.78
N LEU A 217 7.72 19.16 -2.97
CA LEU A 217 6.89 18.40 -2.04
C LEU A 217 5.98 17.39 -2.77
N VAL A 218 5.33 17.84 -3.85
CA VAL A 218 4.47 16.98 -4.70
C VAL A 218 5.25 15.83 -5.32
N GLU A 219 6.45 16.08 -5.82
CA GLU A 219 7.32 15.05 -6.40
C GLU A 219 7.76 14.03 -5.34
N CYS A 220 8.07 14.47 -4.11
CA CYS A 220 8.36 13.56 -3.01
C CYS A 220 7.15 12.66 -2.67
N VAL A 221 5.93 13.23 -2.60
CA VAL A 221 4.70 12.45 -2.40
C VAL A 221 4.51 11.44 -3.53
N ARG A 222 4.65 11.86 -4.79
CA ARG A 222 4.53 10.98 -5.96
C ARG A 222 5.49 9.80 -5.89
N ARG A 223 6.77 10.06 -5.59
CA ARG A 223 7.79 9.01 -5.45
C ARG A 223 7.46 8.03 -4.34
N VAL A 224 7.05 8.50 -3.17
CA VAL A 224 6.71 7.62 -2.04
C VAL A 224 5.47 6.79 -2.33
N LEU A 225 4.42 7.38 -2.92
CA LEU A 225 3.23 6.65 -3.34
C LEU A 225 3.58 5.56 -4.38
N ALA A 226 4.34 5.91 -5.42
CA ALA A 226 4.76 4.98 -6.46
C ALA A 226 5.56 3.80 -5.89
N ARG A 227 6.58 4.09 -5.06
CA ARG A 227 7.43 3.05 -4.45
C ARG A 227 6.67 2.19 -3.46
N GLY A 228 5.77 2.78 -2.67
CA GLY A 228 4.91 2.04 -1.76
C GLY A 228 3.99 1.07 -2.50
N LEU A 229 3.30 1.53 -3.55
CA LEU A 229 2.44 0.69 -4.38
C LEU A 229 3.24 -0.44 -5.07
N GLU A 230 4.41 -0.13 -5.62
CA GLU A 230 5.33 -1.10 -6.21
C GLU A 230 5.72 -2.21 -5.22
N LEU A 231 6.07 -1.85 -3.97
CA LEU A 231 6.42 -2.81 -2.92
C LEU A 231 5.25 -3.74 -2.56
N LEU A 232 4.00 -3.25 -2.65
CA LEU A 232 2.80 -4.05 -2.43
C LEU A 232 2.42 -4.87 -3.68
N GLY A 233 3.09 -4.64 -4.82
CA GLY A 233 2.77 -5.24 -6.12
C GLY A 233 1.45 -4.74 -6.70
N VAL A 234 1.12 -3.47 -6.44
CA VAL A 234 -0.08 -2.77 -6.89
C VAL A 234 0.35 -1.70 -7.90
N GLY A 235 -0.46 -1.45 -8.93
CA GLY A 235 -0.17 -0.44 -9.94
C GLY A 235 -0.22 0.99 -9.38
N ALA A 236 0.63 1.87 -9.92
CA ALA A 236 0.64 3.31 -9.64
C ALA A 236 0.27 4.07 -10.92
N PRO A 237 -1.03 4.22 -11.25
CA PRO A 237 -1.46 4.86 -12.49
C PRO A 237 -1.09 6.36 -12.49
N GLU A 238 -0.66 6.86 -13.65
CA GLU A 238 -0.34 8.28 -13.86
C GLU A 238 -1.59 9.12 -14.17
N GLU A 239 -2.69 8.47 -14.56
CA GLU A 239 -3.98 9.05 -14.94
C GLU A 239 -5.15 8.17 -14.47
N MET A 240 -6.18 8.82 -13.91
CA MET A 240 -7.43 8.21 -13.46
C MET A 240 -8.55 9.26 -13.53
N HIS A 241 -9.76 8.83 -13.84
CA HIS A 241 -10.95 9.69 -13.86
C HIS A 241 -11.87 9.34 -12.68
N ILE A 242 -12.48 10.36 -12.07
CA ILE A 242 -13.55 10.19 -11.09
C ILE A 242 -14.76 10.93 -11.64
N GLU A 243 -15.88 10.22 -11.85
CA GLU A 243 -17.12 10.81 -12.35
C GLU A 243 -17.72 11.85 -11.37
N GLU A 244 -17.49 11.69 -10.07
CA GLU A 244 -17.97 12.61 -9.01
C GLU A 244 -17.09 13.86 -8.80
N ALA A 245 -16.01 14.03 -9.57
CA ALA A 245 -15.10 15.17 -9.47
C ALA A 245 -15.27 16.13 -10.65
N GLU A 246 -16.51 16.35 -11.11
CA GLU A 246 -16.87 17.50 -11.93
C GLU A 246 -16.64 18.80 -11.14
N ASP A 247 -15.38 19.21 -11.05
CA ASP A 247 -14.87 20.53 -10.65
C ASP A 247 -13.33 20.58 -10.87
N GLU A 248 -12.84 20.01 -11.99
CA GLU A 248 -11.42 20.04 -12.41
C GLU A 248 -11.02 21.31 -13.17
#